data_AF-A0A5E8H4K8-F1
#
_entry.id   AF-A0A5E8H4K8-F1
#
_cell.length_a   1.000
_cell.length_b   1.000
_cell.length_c   1.000
_cell.angle_alpha   90.00
_cell.angle_beta   90.00
_cell.angle_gamma   90.00
#
_symmetry.space_group_name_H-M   'P 1'
#
loop_
_entity.id
_entity.type
_entity.pdbx_description
1 polymer ?
#
loop_
_entity_poly.entity_id
_entity_poly.type
_entity_poly.pdbx_seq_one_letter_code
_entity_poly.pdbx_strand_id
1 'polypeptide(L)' 'MDKIEYRVRAGVDWVNGTRVPDDRRVKLTASEALYDQGLGRIEPVAEKSKSRRKKSADPEDVSVPEAGSDG' A
#
# COMPACT_ATOMS: atom_id res chain seq x y z
N MET A 1 11.61 -4.96 17.51
CA MET A 1 11.74 -5.15 16.05
C MET A 1 10.35 -5.26 15.48
N ASP A 2 9.93 -4.24 14.75
CA ASP A 2 8.65 -4.18 14.07
C ASP A 2 8.63 -5.20 12.92
N LYS A 3 7.50 -5.90 12.78
CA LYS A 3 7.28 -6.85 11.69
C LYS A 3 6.24 -6.30 10.74
N ILE A 4 6.56 -6.29 9.46
CA ILE A 4 5.70 -5.81 8.37
C ILE A 4 5.14 -7.03 7.64
N GLU A 5 3.91 -6.90 7.13
CA GLU A 5 3.28 -7.95 6.32
C GLU A 5 3.84 -7.92 4.89
N TYR A 6 4.33 -9.06 4.41
CA TYR A 6 4.86 -9.28 3.06
C TYR A 6 4.02 -10.32 2.33
N ARG A 7 3.87 -10.16 1.00
CA ARG A 7 3.18 -11.14 0.16
C ARG A 7 4.18 -12.12 -0.36
N VAL A 8 3.87 -13.40 -0.22
CA VAL A 8 4.70 -14.49 -0.74
C VAL A 8 4.31 -14.77 -2.18
N ARG A 9 5.32 -14.96 -3.03
CA ARG A 9 5.13 -15.25 -4.45
C ARG A 9 4.52 -16.65 -4.62
N ALA A 10 3.80 -16.84 -5.73
CA ALA A 10 3.23 -18.16 -6.04
C ALA A 10 4.35 -19.21 -6.22
N GLY A 11 4.15 -20.40 -5.65
CA GLY A 11 5.12 -21.51 -5.72
C GLY A 11 6.21 -21.48 -4.64
N VAL A 12 6.09 -20.60 -3.64
CA VAL A 12 6.96 -20.59 -2.46
C VAL A 12 6.19 -21.11 -1.26
N ASP A 13 6.63 -22.25 -0.71
CA ASP A 13 6.02 -22.90 0.45
C ASP A 13 6.65 -22.48 1.79
N TRP A 14 7.87 -21.92 1.75
CA TRP A 14 8.66 -21.58 2.93
C TRP A 14 9.40 -20.25 2.75
N VAL A 15 9.33 -19.40 3.77
CA VAL A 15 10.01 -18.10 3.85
C VAL A 15 10.66 -17.99 5.21
N ASN A 16 11.97 -17.73 5.24
CA ASN A 16 12.81 -17.75 6.45
C ASN A 16 12.48 -18.87 7.47
N GLY A 17 12.42 -20.12 7.02
CA GLY A 17 12.13 -21.28 7.88
C GLY A 17 10.68 -21.36 8.40
N THR A 18 9.82 -20.42 8.01
CA THR A 18 8.39 -20.39 8.33
C THR A 18 7.58 -20.87 7.14
N ARG A 19 6.61 -21.76 7.38
CA ARG A 19 5.70 -22.23 6.33
C ARG A 19 4.74 -21.12 5.92
N VAL A 20 4.51 -21.00 4.62
CA VAL A 20 3.64 -19.98 4.04
C VAL A 20 2.17 -20.40 4.27
N PRO A 21 1.34 -19.55 4.91
CA PRO A 21 -0.08 -19.84 5.09
C PRO A 21 -0.85 -19.70 3.77
N ASP A 22 -2.07 -20.24 3.69
CA ASP A 22 -2.90 -20.21 2.48
C ASP A 22 -3.18 -18.80 1.94
N ASP A 23 -3.25 -17.78 2.81
CA ASP A 23 -3.41 -16.38 2.38
C ASP A 23 -2.13 -15.80 1.73
N ARG A 24 -1.01 -16.54 1.78
CA ARG A 24 0.32 -16.17 1.26
C ARG A 24 0.83 -14.84 1.79
N ARG A 25 0.56 -14.56 3.06
CA ARG A 25 1.08 -13.38 3.77
C ARG A 25 1.86 -13.80 4.98
N VAL A 26 3.05 -13.21 5.14
CA VAL A 26 3.96 -13.50 6.24
C VAL A 26 4.38 -12.19 6.91
N LYS A 27 4.58 -12.22 8.22
CA LYS A 27 5.08 -11.05 8.96
C LYS A 27 6.57 -11.22 9.19
N LEU A 28 7.37 -10.37 8.55
CA LEU A 28 8.83 -10.44 8.60
C LEU A 28 9.40 -9.13 9.14
N THR A 29 10.58 -9.20 9.76
CA THR A 29 11.38 -8.01 10.04
C THR A 29 11.99 -7.47 8.74
N ALA A 30 12.42 -6.20 8.74
CA ALA A 30 13.06 -5.58 7.58
C ALA A 30 14.28 -6.38 7.08
N SER A 31 15.08 -6.95 8.00
CA SER A 31 16.26 -7.75 7.66
C SER A 31 15.88 -9.08 6.98
N GLU A 32 14.88 -9.78 7.50
CA GLU A 32 14.37 -11.02 6.89
C GLU A 32 13.77 -10.74 5.51
N ALA A 33 13.01 -9.65 5.40
CA ALA A 33 12.39 -9.26 4.14
C ALA A 33 13.42 -8.94 3.05
N LEU A 34 14.51 -8.24 3.39
CA LEU A 34 15.60 -7.96 2.44
C LEU A 34 16.24 -9.24 1.90
N TYR A 35 16.42 -10.24 2.77
CA TYR A 35 16.98 -11.53 2.38
C TYR A 35 16.06 -12.26 1.40
N ASP A 36 14.79 -12.45 1.74
CA ASP A 36 13.83 -13.16 0.88
C ASP A 36 13.44 -12.36 -0.38
N GLN A 37 13.51 -11.02 -0.35
CA GLN A 37 13.40 -10.18 -1.55
C GLN A 37 14.57 -10.41 -2.50
N GLY A 38 15.80 -10.51 -1.98
CA GLY A 38 16.98 -10.84 -2.78
C GLY A 38 16.88 -12.23 -3.45
N LEU A 39 16.16 -13.15 -2.83
CA LEU A 39 15.83 -14.47 -3.39
C LEU A 39 14.60 -14.48 -4.32
N GLY A 40 13.90 -13.34 -4.45
CA GLY A 40 12.69 -13.22 -5.26
C GLY A 40 11.48 -14.01 -4.74
N ARG A 41 11.48 -14.34 -3.44
CA ARG A 41 10.45 -15.17 -2.79
C ARG A 41 9.25 -14.38 -2.30
N ILE A 42 9.46 -13.11 -1.96
CA ILE A 42 8.43 -12.22 -1.44
C ILE A 42 8.39 -10.90 -2.21
N GLU A 43 7.23 -10.28 -2.22
CA GLU A 43 6.99 -8.94 -2.74
C GLU A 43 6.56 -8.03 -1.59
N PRO A 44 6.93 -6.74 -1.60
CA PRO A 44 6.35 -5.78 -0.67
C PRO A 44 4.84 -5.80 -0.89
N VAL A 45 4.06 -6.11 0.15
CA VAL A 45 2.65 -5.71 0.12
C VAL A 45 2.74 -4.21 0.11
N ALA A 46 2.36 -3.57 -1.00
CA ALA A 46 2.16 -2.13 -1.00
C ALA A 46 1.31 -1.85 0.24
N GLU A 47 1.93 -1.22 1.25
CA GLU A 47 1.19 -0.76 2.40
C GLU A 47 0.01 -0.03 1.77
N LYS A 48 -1.20 -0.51 2.03
CA LYS A 48 -2.37 0.34 1.85
C LYS A 48 -2.04 1.50 2.75
N SER A 49 -1.43 2.53 2.17
CA SER A 49 -1.33 3.87 2.72
C SER A 49 -2.66 4.04 3.37
N LYS A 50 -2.68 4.01 4.72
CA LYS A 50 -3.86 4.34 5.49
C LYS A 50 -4.36 5.58 4.81
N SER A 51 -5.47 5.42 4.09
CA SER A 51 -6.00 6.45 3.24
C SER A 51 -6.19 7.58 4.21
N ARG A 52 -5.33 8.59 4.14
CA ARG A 52 -5.50 9.82 4.88
C ARG A 52 -6.72 10.42 4.22
N ARG A 53 -7.90 9.95 4.63
CA ARG A 53 -9.21 10.43 4.21
C ARG A 53 -9.38 11.78 4.91
N LYS A 54 -8.54 12.74 4.54
CA LYS A 54 -8.73 14.14 4.84
C LYS A 54 -9.26 14.74 3.54
N LYS A 55 -10.56 14.49 3.35
CA LYS A 55 -11.54 15.32 2.64
C LYS A 55 -10.92 16.31 1.63
N SER A 56 -10.84 15.90 0.38
CA SER A 56 -10.91 16.84 -0.74
C SER A 56 -12.36 17.33 -0.80
N ALA A 57 -12.56 18.61 -0.51
CA ALA A 57 -13.74 19.43 -0.79
C ALA A 57 -13.17 20.86 -0.77
N ASP A 58 -13.22 21.68 -1.81
CA ASP A 58 -13.92 21.67 -3.09
C ASP A 58 -13.14 22.67 -3.98
N PRO A 59 -12.98 22.46 -5.30
CA PRO A 59 -12.52 23.51 -6.19
C PRO A 59 -13.68 24.49 -6.42
N GLU A 60 -13.76 25.56 -5.63
CA GLU A 60 -14.59 26.72 -5.99
C GLU A 60 -13.92 27.49 -7.15
N ASP A 61 -13.87 26.85 -8.32
CA ASP A 61 -13.88 27.52 -9.62
C ASP A 61 -15.35 27.86 -9.91
N VAL A 62 -15.85 28.94 -9.30
CA VAL A 62 -17.07 29.59 -9.77
C VAL A 62 -16.65 30.61 -10.82
N SER A 63 -16.47 30.11 -12.04
CA SER A 63 -16.76 30.90 -13.23
C SER A 63 -18.23 30.69 -13.57
N VAL A 64 -19.08 31.65 -13.22
CA VAL A 64 -20.28 31.94 -14.03
C VAL A 64 -20.25 33.41 -14.45
N PRO A 65 -20.28 33.69 -15.76
CA PRO A 65 -20.49 35.02 -16.32
C PRO A 65 -22.00 35.35 -16.32
N GLU A 66 -22.34 36.64 -16.37
CA GLU A 66 -23.42 37.25 -17.17
C GLU A 66 -24.04 38.50 -16.51
N ALA A 67 -23.82 39.62 -17.21
CA ALA A 67 -24.66 40.80 -17.46
C ALA A 67 -25.83 41.23 -16.53
N GLY A 68 -25.86 42.56 -16.25
CA GLY A 68 -27.03 43.36 -15.86
C GLY A 68 -26.60 44.60 -15.05
N SER A 69 -26.39 45.77 -15.66
CA SER A 69 -27.34 46.89 -15.87
C SER A 69 -27.80 47.65 -14.62
N ASP A 70 -27.62 48.98 -14.72
CA ASP A 70 -28.42 50.09 -14.16
C ASP A 70 -28.00 50.75 -12.83
N GLY A 71 -27.80 52.08 -12.90
CA GLY A 71 -27.47 53.00 -11.82
C GLY A 71 -26.67 54.21 -12.29
#